data_AF-A0A7R9Q160-F1
#
_entry.id   AF-A0A7R9Q160-F1
#
_cell.length_a   1.000
_cell.length_b   1.000
_cell.length_c   1.000
_cell.angle_alpha   90.00
_cell.angle_beta   90.00
_cell.angle_gamma   90.00
#
_symmetry.space_group_name_H-M   'P 1'
#
loop_
_entity.id
_entity.type
_entity.pdbx_description
1 polymer ?
#
loop_
_entity_poly.entity_id
_entity_poly.type
_entity_poly.pdbx_seq_one_letter_code
_entity_poly.pdbx_strand_id
1 'polypeptide(L)' 'PGATQVQEKLDPPDVWEKTRTFTPLKRIGQPLDVAKAVAFLASSDAKFITGTNLFVDGGLVHNVGAMNMMFGDMIDDYYN' A
#
# COMPACT_ATOMS: atom_id res chain seq x y z
N PRO A 1 5.72 0.11 6.60
CA PRO A 1 5.62 -0.11 5.13
C PRO A 1 4.17 0.16 4.68
N GLY A 2 3.98 0.92 3.60
CA GLY A 2 2.71 1.55 3.23
C GLY A 2 1.50 0.63 3.13
N ALA A 3 0.31 1.23 3.32
CA ALA A 3 -1.03 0.65 3.26
C ALA A 3 -1.30 -0.67 4.00
N THR A 4 -0.34 -1.20 4.76
CA THR A 4 -0.50 -2.42 5.57
C THR A 4 -0.52 -2.04 7.04
N GLN A 5 -1.47 -2.60 7.79
CA GLN A 5 -1.66 -2.32 9.21
C GLN A 5 -0.39 -2.68 10.00
N VAL A 6 0.25 -1.66 10.55
CA VAL A 6 1.35 -1.72 11.51
C VAL A 6 0.96 -0.87 12.73
N GLN A 7 1.78 -0.83 13.79
CA GLN A 7 1.39 -0.12 15.02
C GLN A 7 0.94 1.34 14.75
N GLU A 8 -0.34 1.61 15.01
CA GLU A 8 -1.08 2.85 14.72
C GLU A 8 -0.60 4.07 15.52
N LYS A 9 0.32 3.90 16.47
CA LYS A 9 0.54 4.83 17.58
C LYS A 9 1.14 6.19 17.18
N LEU A 10 1.46 6.38 15.89
CA LEU A 10 2.08 7.59 15.35
C LEU A 10 1.36 8.15 14.11
N ASP A 11 0.28 7.53 13.65
CA ASP A 11 -0.39 7.97 12.43
C ASP A 11 -1.40 9.11 12.70
N PRO A 12 -1.49 10.12 11.80
CA PRO A 12 -2.52 11.13 11.88
C PRO A 12 -3.94 10.54 11.87
N PRO A 13 -4.90 11.20 12.54
CA PRO A 13 -6.26 10.70 12.71
C PRO A 13 -7.06 10.83 11.40
N ASP A 14 -6.91 9.86 10.49
CA ASP A 14 -7.68 9.65 9.24
C ASP A 14 -6.86 8.93 8.15
N VAL A 15 -5.54 8.83 8.31
CA VAL A 15 -4.62 8.29 7.29
C VAL A 15 -5.05 6.92 6.79
N TRP A 16 -5.54 6.05 7.68
CA TRP A 16 -6.00 4.72 7.30
C TRP A 16 -7.28 4.73 6.47
N GLU A 17 -8.23 5.61 6.79
CA GLU A 17 -9.47 5.74 6.00
C GLU A 17 -9.15 6.31 4.62
N LYS A 18 -8.36 7.39 4.55
CA LYS A 18 -7.91 7.97 3.27
C LYS A 18 -7.14 6.94 2.44
N THR A 19 -6.16 6.27 3.05
CA THR A 19 -5.31 5.28 2.36
C THR A 19 -6.13 4.15 1.75
N ARG A 20 -7.19 3.68 2.42
CA ARG A 20 -8.04 2.62 1.88
C ARG A 20 -8.74 3.06 0.59
N THR A 21 -9.06 4.35 0.43
CA THR A 21 -9.71 4.85 -0.79
C THR A 21 -8.76 4.87 -1.98
N PHE A 22 -7.45 4.91 -1.72
CA PHE A 22 -6.41 4.98 -2.75
C PHE A 22 -6.00 3.59 -3.28
N THR A 23 -6.19 2.54 -2.49
CA THR A 23 -5.92 1.18 -2.97
C THR A 23 -7.05 0.70 -3.90
N PRO A 24 -6.75 0.11 -5.07
CA PRO A 24 -7.74 -0.60 -5.89
C PRO A 24 -8.56 -1.63 -5.11
N LEU A 25 -7.95 -2.31 -4.12
CA LEU A 25 -8.65 -3.28 -3.27
C LEU A 25 -9.57 -2.65 -2.22
N LYS A 26 -9.59 -1.31 -2.09
CA LYS A 26 -10.44 -0.57 -1.16
C LYS A 26 -10.38 -1.07 0.28
N ARG A 27 -9.20 -1.50 0.71
CA ARG A 27 -8.91 -1.92 2.08
C ARG A 27 -7.45 -1.68 2.44
N ILE A 28 -7.19 -1.66 3.73
CA ILE A 28 -5.85 -1.71 4.30
C ILE A 28 -5.36 -3.16 4.29
N GLY A 29 -4.12 -3.34 3.89
CA GLY A 29 -3.40 -4.61 3.94
C GLY A 29 -3.25 -5.08 5.39
N GLN A 30 -3.23 -6.38 5.59
CA GLN A 30 -2.98 -7.01 6.87
C GLN A 30 -1.57 -7.62 6.88
N PRO A 31 -0.91 -7.78 8.03
CA PRO A 31 0.38 -8.47 8.10
C PRO A 31 0.37 -9.83 7.40
N LEU A 32 -0.78 -10.52 7.42
CA LEU A 32 -0.98 -11.80 6.75
C LEU A 32 -0.91 -11.72 5.22
N ASP A 33 -1.26 -10.59 4.59
CA ASP A 33 -1.13 -10.42 3.14
C ASP A 33 0.34 -10.49 2.71
N VAL A 34 1.23 -9.82 3.45
CA VAL A 34 2.68 -9.88 3.25
C VAL A 34 3.23 -11.27 3.55
N ALA A 35 2.80 -11.89 4.66
CA ALA A 35 3.26 -13.22 5.06
C ALA A 35 2.92 -14.28 4.00
N LYS A 36 1.74 -14.21 3.37
CA LYS A 36 1.35 -15.11 2.28
C LYS A 36 2.21 -14.93 1.03
N ALA A 37 2.52 -13.68 0.66
CA ALA A 37 3.42 -13.41 -0.46
C ALA A 37 4.84 -13.93 -0.20
N VAL A 38 5.35 -13.75 1.02
CA VAL A 38 6.65 -14.32 1.45
C VAL A 38 6.61 -15.84 1.40
N ALA A 39 5.55 -16.47 1.92
CA ALA A 39 5.41 -17.94 1.89
C ALA A 39 5.40 -18.48 0.46
N PHE A 40 4.74 -17.80 -0.49
CA PHE A 40 4.81 -18.14 -1.91
C PHE A 40 6.23 -18.01 -2.47
N LEU A 41 6.91 -16.89 -2.23
CA LEU A 41 8.28 -16.68 -2.71
C LEU A 41 9.29 -17.69 -2.12
N ALA A 42 9.03 -18.19 -0.92
CA ALA A 42 9.84 -19.23 -0.27
C ALA A 42 9.48 -20.66 -0.71
N SER A 43 8.38 -20.86 -1.45
CA SER A 43 7.93 -22.18 -1.86
C SER A 43 8.59 -22.63 -3.18
N SER A 44 8.41 -23.91 -3.51
CA SER A 44 8.83 -24.48 -4.80
C SER A 44 8.12 -23.86 -6.01
N ASP A 45 6.97 -23.21 -5.78
CA ASP A 45 6.16 -22.63 -6.86
C ASP A 45 6.83 -21.38 -7.46
N ALA A 46 7.68 -20.71 -6.69
CA ALA A 46 8.43 -19.53 -7.11
C ALA A 46 9.84 -19.85 -7.65
N LYS A 47 10.17 -21.11 -7.98
CA LYS A 47 11.54 -21.56 -8.31
C LYS A 47 12.25 -20.84 -9.47
N PHE A 48 11.51 -20.12 -10.30
CA PHE A 48 12.04 -19.37 -11.45
C PHE A 48 11.86 -17.85 -11.29
N ILE A 49 11.48 -17.39 -10.10
CA ILE A 49 11.27 -15.98 -9.77
C ILE A 49 12.46 -15.52 -8.92
N THR A 50 13.26 -14.61 -9.46
CA THR A 50 14.39 -13.99 -8.76
C THR A 50 14.66 -12.60 -9.35
N GLY A 51 15.39 -11.75 -8.62
CA GLY A 51 15.79 -10.42 -9.08
C GLY A 51 14.64 -9.43 -9.31
N THR A 52 13.49 -9.63 -8.67
CA THR A 52 12.29 -8.81 -8.85
C THR A 52 11.77 -8.25 -7.54
N ASN A 53 11.09 -7.10 -7.63
CA ASN A 53 10.36 -6.48 -6.53
C ASN A 53 8.87 -6.85 -6.64
N LEU A 54 8.34 -7.57 -5.65
CA LEU A 54 6.91 -7.89 -5.57
C LEU A 54 6.20 -6.89 -4.64
N PHE A 55 5.35 -6.04 -5.21
CA PHE A 55 4.51 -5.12 -4.44
C PHE A 55 3.34 -5.86 -3.80
N VAL A 56 3.17 -5.68 -2.48
CA VAL A 56 2.06 -6.24 -1.69
C VAL A 56 1.34 -5.09 -0.98
N ASP A 57 0.72 -4.20 -1.77
CA ASP A 57 0.22 -2.90 -1.31
C ASP A 57 -1.25 -2.64 -1.70
N GLY A 58 -1.95 -3.69 -2.17
CA GLY A 58 -3.31 -3.57 -2.68
C GLY A 58 -3.45 -2.70 -3.93
N GLY A 59 -2.33 -2.44 -4.63
CA GLY A 59 -2.25 -1.63 -5.84
C GLY A 59 -2.00 -0.13 -5.60
N LEU A 60 -1.60 0.26 -4.37
CA LEU A 60 -1.41 1.66 -4.00
C LEU A 60 -0.41 2.39 -4.93
N VAL A 61 0.78 1.83 -5.13
CA VAL A 61 1.88 2.48 -5.87
C VAL A 61 1.57 2.64 -7.36
N HIS A 62 0.74 1.75 -7.92
CA HIS A 62 0.39 1.76 -9.34
C HIS A 62 -0.95 2.44 -9.61
N ASN A 63 -1.57 3.07 -8.60
CA ASN A 63 -2.83 3.77 -8.76
C ASN A 63 -2.60 5.23 -9.20
N VAL A 64 -2.96 5.55 -10.46
CA VAL A 64 -2.86 6.92 -11.02
C VAL A 64 -3.75 7.92 -10.28
N GLY A 65 -4.90 7.48 -9.74
CA GLY A 65 -5.81 8.32 -8.97
C GLY A 65 -5.23 8.76 -7.62
N ALA A 66 -4.50 7.89 -6.94
CA ALA A 66 -3.83 8.17 -5.68
C ALA A 66 -2.79 9.30 -5.82
N MET A 67 -2.03 9.31 -6.92
CA MET A 67 -1.05 10.36 -7.21
C MET A 67 -1.72 11.71 -7.44
N ASN A 68 -2.73 11.77 -8.32
CA ASN A 68 -3.42 13.03 -8.62
C ASN A 68 -4.07 13.68 -7.39
N MET A 69 -4.60 12.87 -6.46
CA MET A 69 -5.22 13.39 -5.24
C MET A 69 -4.19 13.81 -4.18
N MET A 70 -3.07 13.08 -4.01
CA MET A 70 -1.98 13.51 -3.11
C MET A 70 -1.37 14.85 -3.53
N PHE A 71 -1.12 15.04 -4.83
CA PHE A 71 -0.62 16.31 -5.33
C PHE A 71 -1.71 17.39 -5.31
N GLY A 72 -2.98 17.02 -5.48
CA GLY A 72 -4.13 17.93 -5.32
C GLY A 72 -4.22 18.50 -3.91
N ASP A 73 -4.32 17.65 -2.88
CA ASP A 73 -4.40 18.06 -1.48
C ASP A 73 -3.18 18.91 -1.08
N MET A 74 -1.97 18.54 -1.54
CA MET A 74 -0.74 19.31 -1.26
C MET A 74 -0.74 20.69 -1.91
N ILE A 75 -1.29 20.81 -3.13
CA ILE A 75 -1.42 22.09 -3.83
C ILE A 75 -2.49 22.94 -3.12
N ASP A 76 -3.62 22.35 -2.76
CA ASP A 76 -4.71 23.05 -2.07
C ASP A 76 -4.26 23.58 -0.70
N ASP A 77 -3.46 22.83 0.05
CA ASP A 77 -2.85 23.26 1.32
C ASP A 77 -1.73 24.31 1.14
N TYR A 78 -1.13 24.43 -0.05
CA TYR A 78 -0.08 25.42 -0.34
C TYR A 78 -0.66 26.77 -0.76
N TYR A 79 -1.82 26.78 -1.42
CA TYR A 79 -2.46 27.99 -1.94
C TYR A 79 -3.57 28.57 -1.04
N ASN A 80 -3.91 27.90 0.07
CA ASN A 80 -4.83 28.41 1.10
C ASN A 80 -4.10 28.57 2.45
#